data_AF-F9RBJ9-F1
#
_entry.id   AF-F9RBJ9-F1
#
_cell.length_a   1.000
_cell.length_b   1.000
_cell.length_c   1.000
_cell.angle_alpha   90.00
_cell.angle_beta   90.00
_cell.angle_gamma   90.00
#
_symmetry.space_group_name_H-M   'P 1'
#
loop_
_entity.id
_entity.type
_entity.pdbx_description
1 polymer ?
#
loop_
_entity_poly.entity_id
_entity_poly.type
_entity_poly.pdbx_seq_one_letter_code
_entity_poly.pdbx_strand_id
1 'polypeptide(L)'
;MNKLSTFFILFLVGCNIESEEKTQNPQPTRPIVIDKTAELIEELKSQATIDEQFNVIYENFDHLLDRNDSLVGPDENNDGIRDDIEAFINALEVTEPIRNVLKQNARYQQENLNYDFSDKSDANARIAWEISRKYDKVIACKAFLGMSVDDIIDTSRTIVAFTYNTKARTMAYLAYNRLLDGSTYTPLEYEEQYCE
;
A
#
# COMPACT_ATOMS: atom_id res chain seq x y z
N MET A 1 -74.27 3.42 4.18
CA MET A 1 -72.91 3.09 4.64
C MET A 1 -72.09 2.71 3.43
N ASN A 2 -71.08 3.52 3.09
CA ASN A 2 -69.76 3.13 2.57
C ASN A 2 -69.05 4.41 2.15
N LYS A 3 -67.99 4.75 2.91
CA LYS A 3 -67.11 5.88 2.68
C LYS A 3 -66.32 5.61 1.39
N LEU A 4 -66.41 6.48 0.39
CA LEU A 4 -65.46 6.50 -0.72
C LEU A 4 -64.48 7.64 -0.48
N SER A 5 -63.24 7.23 -0.24
CA SER A 5 -62.10 8.05 0.11
C SER A 5 -61.67 8.92 -1.07
N THR A 6 -61.51 10.21 -0.83
CA THR A 6 -60.92 11.21 -1.72
C THR A 6 -59.45 10.86 -1.98
N PHE A 7 -59.03 10.76 -3.25
CA PHE A 7 -57.61 10.75 -3.64
C PHE A 7 -57.39 11.94 -4.58
N PHE A 8 -56.74 12.98 -4.06
CA PHE A 8 -56.37 14.19 -4.78
C PHE A 8 -55.03 13.92 -5.48
N ILE A 9 -55.04 13.82 -6.81
CA ILE A 9 -53.82 13.72 -7.61
C ILE A 9 -53.34 15.15 -7.88
N LEU A 10 -52.28 15.58 -7.19
CA LEU A 10 -51.55 16.80 -7.54
C LEU A 10 -50.47 16.46 -8.56
N PHE A 11 -50.67 16.93 -9.79
CA PHE A 11 -49.63 17.08 -10.80
C PHE A 11 -48.65 18.17 -10.35
N LEU A 12 -47.41 17.78 -10.03
CA LEU A 12 -46.30 18.72 -9.96
C LEU A 12 -45.47 18.58 -11.24
N VAL A 13 -45.52 19.66 -12.00
CA VAL A 13 -44.79 19.96 -13.22
C VAL A 13 -43.29 19.75 -12.99
N GLY A 14 -42.66 19.02 -13.91
CA GLY A 14 -41.23 18.75 -13.90
C GLY A 14 -40.41 20.04 -14.00
N CYS A 15 -39.62 20.31 -12.96
CA CYS A 15 -38.39 21.06 -13.13
C CYS A 15 -37.36 20.09 -13.74
N ASN A 16 -37.00 20.31 -15.00
CA ASN A 16 -35.75 19.80 -15.55
C ASN A 16 -34.62 20.49 -14.78
N ILE A 17 -34.13 19.83 -13.73
CA ILE A 17 -32.84 20.14 -13.16
C ILE A 17 -31.87 19.31 -13.97
N GLU A 18 -31.28 19.95 -14.99
CA GLU A 18 -30.03 19.46 -15.57
C GLU A 18 -29.07 19.26 -14.39
N SER A 19 -28.70 18.00 -14.15
CA SER A 19 -27.60 17.68 -13.26
C SER A 19 -26.36 18.29 -13.89
N GLU A 20 -25.93 19.44 -13.38
CA GLU A 20 -24.56 19.90 -13.56
C GLU A 20 -23.65 18.76 -13.08
N GLU A 21 -23.08 18.04 -14.04
CA GLU A 21 -21.89 17.24 -13.79
C GLU A 21 -20.88 18.18 -13.16
N LYS A 22 -20.68 18.06 -11.85
CA LYS A 22 -19.41 18.47 -11.24
C LYS A 22 -18.34 17.61 -11.90
N THR A 23 -17.84 18.10 -13.02
CA THR A 23 -16.50 17.81 -13.50
C THR A 23 -15.59 18.24 -12.36
N GLN A 24 -15.25 17.28 -11.49
CA GLN A 24 -14.06 17.38 -10.67
C GLN A 24 -12.91 17.53 -11.66
N ASN A 25 -12.53 18.78 -11.91
CA ASN A 25 -11.28 19.10 -12.55
C ASN A 25 -10.22 18.27 -11.81
N PRO A 26 -9.45 17.39 -12.47
CA PRO A 26 -8.36 16.71 -11.78
C PRO A 26 -7.40 17.80 -11.36
N GLN A 27 -7.45 18.15 -10.08
CA GLN A 27 -6.41 18.95 -9.48
C GLN A 27 -5.11 18.18 -9.76
N PRO A 28 -4.06 18.80 -10.32
CA PRO A 28 -2.77 18.14 -10.42
C PRO A 28 -2.37 17.82 -8.98
N THR A 29 -2.55 16.57 -8.61
CA THR A 29 -2.33 16.09 -7.27
C THR A 29 -0.83 16.11 -7.05
N ARG A 30 -0.47 16.64 -5.89
CA ARG A 30 0.93 16.69 -5.48
C ARG A 30 1.21 15.36 -4.80
N PRO A 31 2.44 14.83 -4.95
CA PRO A 31 2.86 13.68 -4.15
C PRO A 31 2.57 13.98 -2.67
N ILE A 32 2.11 12.97 -1.95
CA ILE A 32 1.90 13.09 -0.50
C ILE A 32 3.28 13.32 0.13
N VAL A 33 3.44 14.42 0.84
CA VAL A 33 4.68 14.77 1.53
C VAL A 33 4.38 14.95 3.01
N ILE A 34 5.12 14.23 3.85
CA ILE A 34 5.11 14.42 5.29
C ILE A 34 6.14 15.52 5.61
N ASP A 35 5.65 16.72 5.88
CA ASP A 35 6.48 17.83 6.34
C ASP A 35 6.95 17.55 7.77
N LYS A 36 8.27 17.35 7.94
CA LYS A 36 8.87 17.03 9.23
C LYS A 36 9.30 18.27 9.98
N THR A 37 8.75 18.48 11.18
CA THR A 37 9.27 19.51 12.09
C THR A 37 10.62 19.10 12.65
N ALA A 38 11.36 20.04 13.24
CA ALA A 38 12.63 19.72 13.91
C ALA A 38 12.43 18.73 15.05
N GLU A 39 11.32 18.86 15.79
CA GLU A 39 10.96 17.95 16.88
C GLU A 39 10.74 16.52 16.37
N LEU A 40 9.99 16.36 15.27
CA LEU A 40 9.74 15.05 14.67
C LEU A 40 11.04 14.42 14.15
N ILE A 41 11.94 15.21 13.54
CA ILE A 41 13.24 14.70 13.08
C ILE A 41 14.07 14.17 14.25
N GLU A 42 14.12 14.92 15.36
CA GLU A 42 14.85 14.48 16.54
C GLU A 42 14.20 13.24 17.19
N GLU A 43 12.88 13.16 17.24
CA GLU A 43 12.16 12.00 17.72
C GLU A 43 12.46 10.75 16.88
N LEU A 44 12.41 10.86 15.55
CA LEU A 44 12.74 9.76 14.63
C LEU A 44 14.18 9.29 14.81
N LYS A 45 15.14 10.21 14.92
CA LYS A 45 16.56 9.88 15.15
C LYS A 45 16.81 9.26 16.53
N SER A 46 15.93 9.48 17.50
CA SER A 46 16.05 8.92 18.85
C SER A 46 15.57 7.47 18.95
N GLN A 47 14.84 6.96 17.95
CA GLN A 47 14.36 5.58 17.91
C GLN A 47 15.52 4.60 17.73
N ALA A 48 15.42 3.44 18.37
CA ALA A 48 16.46 2.41 18.31
C ALA A 48 16.42 1.61 17.00
N THR A 49 15.23 1.49 16.40
CA THR A 49 15.01 0.71 15.17
C THR A 49 14.32 1.54 14.09
N ILE A 50 14.38 1.05 12.84
CA ILE A 50 13.66 1.67 11.71
C ILE A 50 12.16 1.42 11.86
N ASP A 51 11.76 0.26 12.41
CA ASP A 51 10.35 -0.03 12.68
C ASP A 51 9.75 0.90 13.74
N GLU A 52 10.50 1.25 14.78
CA GLU A 52 10.09 2.26 15.76
C GLU A 52 9.91 3.65 15.11
N GLN A 53 10.74 4.02 14.12
CA GLN A 53 10.50 5.22 13.32
C GLN A 53 9.19 5.13 12.53
N PHE A 54 8.87 3.98 11.93
CA PHE A 54 7.57 3.79 11.29
C PHE A 54 6.41 3.95 12.27
N ASN A 55 6.54 3.46 13.51
CA ASN A 55 5.51 3.61 14.53
C ASN A 55 5.27 5.09 14.87
N VAL A 56 6.35 5.89 15.04
CA VAL A 56 6.23 7.35 15.24
C VAL A 56 5.50 8.00 14.07
N ILE A 57 5.87 7.68 12.82
CA ILE A 57 5.18 8.21 11.64
C ILE A 57 3.71 7.78 11.62
N TYR A 58 3.42 6.51 11.90
CA TYR A 58 2.06 5.98 11.91
C TYR A 58 1.18 6.70 12.95
N GLU A 59 1.65 6.84 14.18
CA GLU A 59 0.87 7.50 15.26
C GLU A 59 0.53 8.96 14.95
N ASN A 60 1.37 9.66 14.18
CA ASN A 60 1.17 11.05 13.81
C ASN A 60 0.42 11.23 12.49
N PHE A 61 0.53 10.27 11.56
CA PHE A 61 0.11 10.44 10.17
C PHE A 61 -0.77 9.31 9.62
N ASP A 62 -1.34 8.42 10.45
CA ASP A 62 -2.18 7.29 9.97
C ASP A 62 -3.34 7.73 9.06
N HIS A 63 -3.85 8.94 9.27
CA HIS A 63 -4.91 9.55 8.48
C HIS A 63 -4.54 9.80 7.00
N LEU A 64 -3.24 9.80 6.68
CA LEU A 64 -2.74 9.90 5.30
C LEU A 64 -2.74 8.56 4.58
N LEU A 65 -2.81 7.42 5.29
CA LEU A 65 -2.87 6.12 4.65
C LEU A 65 -4.17 5.99 3.87
N ASP A 66 -4.04 5.64 2.60
CA ASP A 66 -5.17 5.45 1.70
C ASP A 66 -5.94 4.19 2.10
N ARG A 67 -7.25 4.36 2.30
CA ARG A 67 -8.18 3.28 2.67
C ARG A 67 -9.37 3.21 1.72
N ASN A 68 -9.22 3.72 0.50
CA ASN A 68 -10.25 3.66 -0.51
C ASN A 68 -10.46 2.22 -1.03
N ASP A 69 -11.49 2.03 -1.86
CA ASP A 69 -11.88 0.71 -2.37
C ASP A 69 -10.99 0.18 -3.52
N SER A 70 -10.07 1.00 -4.06
CA SER A 70 -9.11 0.57 -5.07
C SER A 70 -8.09 -0.39 -4.47
N LEU A 71 -7.89 -1.54 -5.10
CA LEU A 71 -6.86 -2.49 -4.65
C LEU A 71 -5.46 -1.89 -4.74
N VAL A 72 -5.11 -1.35 -5.91
CA VAL A 72 -3.79 -0.75 -6.18
C VAL A 72 -3.61 0.61 -5.48
N GLY A 73 -4.70 1.38 -5.35
CA GLY A 73 -4.65 2.73 -4.79
C GLY A 73 -3.95 3.76 -5.70
N PRO A 74 -3.72 4.98 -5.20
CA PRO A 74 -3.05 6.05 -5.94
C PRO A 74 -1.53 5.83 -6.08
N ASP A 75 -1.01 5.87 -7.30
CA ASP A 75 0.42 5.82 -7.65
C ASP A 75 0.64 6.74 -8.85
N GLU A 76 0.89 8.02 -8.58
CA GLU A 76 0.92 9.06 -9.63
C GLU A 76 2.21 9.03 -10.44
N ASN A 77 3.33 8.70 -9.81
CA ASN A 77 4.62 8.61 -10.47
C ASN A 77 4.81 7.29 -11.25
N ASN A 78 3.85 6.36 -11.13
CA ASN A 78 3.82 5.04 -11.75
C ASN A 78 5.08 4.23 -11.46
N ASP A 79 5.66 4.40 -10.27
CA ASP A 79 6.82 3.62 -9.89
C ASP A 79 6.41 2.22 -9.41
N GLY A 80 5.16 2.02 -8.97
CA GLY A 80 4.64 0.78 -8.40
C GLY A 80 4.52 0.80 -6.88
N ILE A 81 4.65 1.96 -6.23
CA ILE A 81 4.39 2.17 -4.80
C ILE A 81 3.27 3.20 -4.65
N ARG A 82 2.25 2.84 -3.87
CA ARG A 82 1.18 3.76 -3.49
C ARG A 82 1.74 4.98 -2.76
N ASP A 83 1.32 6.17 -3.19
CA ASP A 83 1.95 7.45 -2.81
C ASP A 83 1.96 7.70 -1.29
N ASP A 84 0.96 7.20 -0.56
CA ASP A 84 0.87 7.28 0.91
C ASP A 84 1.96 6.44 1.61
N ILE A 85 2.21 5.22 1.12
CA ILE A 85 3.28 4.35 1.62
C ILE A 85 4.64 4.94 1.27
N GLU A 86 4.79 5.47 0.06
CA GLU A 86 6.03 6.13 -0.35
C GLU A 86 6.34 7.32 0.56
N ALA A 87 5.33 8.13 0.89
CA ALA A 87 5.46 9.25 1.83
C ALA A 87 5.95 8.80 3.22
N PHE A 88 5.42 7.70 3.75
CA PHE A 88 5.84 7.13 5.03
C PHE A 88 7.31 6.68 4.98
N ILE A 89 7.71 5.97 3.91
CA ILE A 89 9.10 5.54 3.72
C ILE A 89 10.03 6.75 3.55
N ASN A 90 9.60 7.79 2.85
CA ASN A 90 10.35 9.03 2.65
C ASN A 90 10.50 9.86 3.94
N ALA A 91 9.59 9.70 4.90
CA ALA A 91 9.65 10.41 6.17
C ALA A 91 10.74 9.86 7.10
N LEU A 92 11.13 8.59 6.99
CA LEU A 92 12.14 7.97 7.85
C LEU A 92 13.49 8.73 7.84
N GLU A 93 14.18 8.74 8.97
CA GLU A 93 15.54 9.26 9.15
C GLU A 93 16.55 8.10 8.96
N VAL A 94 16.68 7.64 7.71
CA VAL A 94 17.59 6.56 7.29
C VAL A 94 18.43 6.98 6.08
N THR A 95 19.50 6.24 5.81
CA THR A 95 20.34 6.45 4.62
C THR A 95 19.56 6.17 3.33
N GLU A 96 19.99 6.75 2.21
CA GLU A 96 19.35 6.57 0.91
C GLU A 96 19.30 5.09 0.47
N PRO A 97 20.38 4.28 0.58
CA PRO A 97 20.30 2.85 0.23
C PRO A 97 19.26 2.08 1.05
N ILE A 98 19.15 2.38 2.36
CA ILE A 98 18.16 1.75 3.25
C ILE A 98 16.75 2.17 2.83
N ARG A 99 16.55 3.45 2.51
CA ARG A 99 15.26 3.94 2.00
C ARG A 99 14.87 3.24 0.70
N ASN A 100 15.82 3.07 -0.22
CA ASN A 100 15.58 2.42 -1.51
C ASN A 100 15.18 0.96 -1.35
N VAL A 101 15.82 0.19 -0.45
CA VAL A 101 15.39 -1.21 -0.21
C VAL A 101 14.02 -1.30 0.48
N LEU A 102 13.63 -0.32 1.30
CA LEU A 102 12.27 -0.25 1.85
C LEU A 102 11.24 0.05 0.75
N LYS A 103 11.58 0.92 -0.20
CA LYS A 103 10.77 1.16 -1.42
C LYS A 103 10.68 -0.09 -2.29
N GLN A 104 11.79 -0.79 -2.52
CA GLN A 104 11.83 -2.07 -3.22
C GLN A 104 10.90 -3.10 -2.56
N ASN A 105 10.94 -3.20 -1.22
CA ASN A 105 10.03 -4.05 -0.47
C ASN A 105 8.56 -3.67 -0.68
N ALA A 106 8.24 -2.37 -0.59
CA ALA A 106 6.88 -1.88 -0.81
C ALA A 106 6.37 -2.17 -2.23
N ARG A 107 7.21 -1.99 -3.25
CA ARG A 107 6.90 -2.28 -4.64
C ARG A 107 6.58 -3.77 -4.85
N TYR A 108 7.43 -4.66 -4.32
CA TYR A 108 7.18 -6.10 -4.33
C TYR A 108 5.85 -6.46 -3.66
N GLN A 109 5.58 -5.92 -2.46
CA GLN A 109 4.35 -6.22 -1.73
C GLN A 109 3.10 -5.73 -2.46
N GLN A 110 3.20 -4.68 -3.28
CA GLN A 110 2.05 -4.13 -4.00
C GLN A 110 1.81 -4.79 -5.35
N GLU A 111 2.82 -5.42 -5.94
CA GLU A 111 2.73 -6.01 -7.26
C GLU A 111 1.57 -7.02 -7.40
N ASN A 112 1.32 -7.86 -6.38
CA ASN A 112 0.25 -8.85 -6.42
C ASN A 112 -1.16 -8.22 -6.55
N LEU A 113 -1.35 -6.97 -6.13
CA LEU A 113 -2.65 -6.28 -6.21
C LEU A 113 -3.06 -5.90 -7.64
N ASN A 114 -2.14 -6.04 -8.61
CA ASN A 114 -2.41 -5.86 -10.04
C ASN A 114 -3.05 -7.09 -10.71
N TYR A 115 -3.20 -8.20 -9.98
CA TYR A 115 -3.66 -9.47 -10.53
C TYR A 115 -4.86 -10.02 -9.74
N ASP A 116 -5.72 -10.77 -10.43
CA ASP A 116 -6.81 -11.52 -9.79
C ASP A 116 -6.35 -12.95 -9.52
N PHE A 117 -6.11 -13.27 -8.25
CA PHE A 117 -5.72 -14.60 -7.78
C PHE A 117 -6.90 -15.42 -7.21
N SER A 118 -8.14 -15.05 -7.54
CA SER A 118 -9.33 -15.74 -7.02
C SER A 118 -9.42 -17.21 -7.45
N ASP A 119 -8.94 -17.55 -8.65
CA ASP A 119 -8.82 -18.92 -9.13
C ASP A 119 -7.43 -19.53 -8.91
N LYS A 120 -7.39 -20.86 -8.79
CA LYS A 120 -6.18 -21.66 -8.53
C LYS A 120 -5.55 -22.25 -9.80
N SER A 121 -5.64 -21.56 -10.93
CA SER A 121 -5.02 -22.05 -12.16
C SER A 121 -3.49 -22.12 -12.06
N ASP A 122 -2.89 -23.00 -12.86
CA ASP A 122 -1.43 -23.07 -13.00
C ASP A 122 -0.84 -21.75 -13.51
N ALA A 123 -1.61 -20.96 -14.27
CA ALA A 123 -1.19 -19.64 -14.75
C ALA A 123 -1.04 -18.66 -13.57
N ASN A 124 -2.06 -18.58 -12.70
CA ASN A 124 -2.01 -17.76 -11.51
C ASN A 124 -0.92 -18.23 -10.53
N ALA A 125 -0.74 -19.54 -10.37
CA ALA A 125 0.33 -20.07 -9.54
C ALA A 125 1.70 -19.61 -10.08
N ARG A 126 1.97 -19.71 -11.38
CA ARG A 126 3.22 -19.23 -11.99
C ARG A 126 3.47 -17.74 -11.75
N ILE A 127 2.45 -16.90 -11.97
CA ILE A 127 2.56 -15.45 -11.72
C ILE A 127 2.86 -15.20 -10.24
N ALA A 128 2.14 -15.87 -9.33
CA ALA A 128 2.37 -15.70 -7.90
C ALA A 128 3.80 -16.07 -7.49
N TRP A 129 4.31 -17.18 -8.03
CA TRP A 129 5.70 -17.62 -7.83
C TRP A 129 6.72 -16.62 -8.37
N GLU A 130 6.50 -16.05 -9.56
CA GLU A 130 7.38 -15.05 -10.15
C GLU A 130 7.45 -13.78 -9.32
N ILE A 131 6.30 -13.32 -8.80
CA ILE A 131 6.24 -12.19 -7.86
C ILE A 131 7.02 -12.55 -6.60
N SER A 132 6.71 -13.68 -5.95
CA SER A 132 7.34 -14.11 -4.68
C SER A 132 8.86 -14.14 -4.73
N ARG A 133 9.45 -14.56 -5.85
CA ARG A 133 10.92 -14.63 -6.02
C ARG A 133 11.61 -13.26 -6.01
N LYS A 134 10.87 -12.17 -6.24
CA LYS A 134 11.41 -10.81 -6.10
C LYS A 134 11.68 -10.46 -4.64
N TYR A 135 10.95 -11.08 -3.69
CA TYR A 135 11.20 -10.87 -2.26
C TYR A 135 12.57 -11.38 -1.82
N ASP A 136 13.07 -12.45 -2.44
CA ASP A 136 14.39 -12.99 -2.12
C ASP A 136 15.48 -11.93 -2.35
N LYS A 137 15.32 -11.09 -3.38
CA LYS A 137 16.23 -9.97 -3.66
C LYS A 137 16.14 -8.88 -2.60
N VAL A 138 14.93 -8.55 -2.14
CA VAL A 138 14.71 -7.60 -1.04
C VAL A 138 15.43 -8.06 0.21
N ILE A 139 15.26 -9.33 0.61
CA ILE A 139 15.92 -9.89 1.79
C ILE A 139 17.45 -9.81 1.64
N ALA A 140 17.97 -10.22 0.49
CA ALA A 140 19.41 -10.18 0.21
C ALA A 140 19.98 -8.76 0.25
N CYS A 141 19.29 -7.78 -0.34
CA CYS A 141 19.70 -6.38 -0.31
C CYS A 141 19.66 -5.82 1.13
N LYS A 142 18.58 -6.06 1.90
CA LYS A 142 18.51 -5.59 3.29
C LYS A 142 19.66 -6.16 4.13
N ALA A 143 19.98 -7.44 3.94
CA ALA A 143 21.10 -8.09 4.62
C ALA A 143 22.46 -7.55 4.16
N PHE A 144 22.65 -7.29 2.86
CA PHE A 144 23.85 -6.67 2.31
C PHE A 144 24.10 -5.27 2.90
N LEU A 145 23.03 -4.47 3.05
CA LEU A 145 23.07 -3.13 3.66
C LEU A 145 23.29 -3.17 5.18
N GLY A 146 23.40 -4.36 5.79
CA GLY A 146 23.70 -4.52 7.21
C GLY A 146 22.52 -4.22 8.13
N MET A 147 21.28 -4.29 7.63
CA MET A 147 20.09 -4.16 8.49
C MET A 147 20.05 -5.29 9.52
N SER A 148 19.62 -4.96 10.74
CA SER A 148 19.39 -5.97 11.78
C SER A 148 18.31 -6.96 11.34
N VAL A 149 18.38 -8.21 11.82
CA VAL A 149 17.35 -9.22 11.51
C VAL A 149 15.97 -8.75 11.94
N ASP A 150 15.89 -8.07 13.09
CA ASP A 150 14.64 -7.52 13.61
C ASP A 150 14.10 -6.43 12.67
N ASP A 151 14.92 -5.46 12.25
CA ASP A 151 14.50 -4.45 11.25
C ASP A 151 14.10 -5.09 9.93
N ILE A 152 14.81 -6.11 9.46
CA ILE A 152 14.46 -6.82 8.22
C ILE A 152 13.03 -7.37 8.29
N ILE A 153 12.69 -8.01 9.41
CA ILE A 153 11.41 -8.66 9.63
C ILE A 153 10.31 -7.62 9.89
N ASP A 154 10.54 -6.70 10.82
CA ASP A 154 9.50 -5.82 11.33
C ASP A 154 9.16 -4.71 10.33
N THR A 155 10.15 -4.11 9.66
CA THR A 155 9.86 -3.18 8.55
C THR A 155 9.08 -3.87 7.41
N SER A 156 9.34 -5.16 7.15
CA SER A 156 8.57 -5.93 6.18
C SER A 156 7.13 -6.14 6.64
N ARG A 157 6.90 -6.47 7.92
CA ARG A 157 5.55 -6.62 8.50
C ARG A 157 4.78 -5.30 8.47
N THR A 158 5.44 -4.20 8.78
CA THR A 158 4.84 -2.87 8.78
C THR A 158 4.44 -2.43 7.37
N ILE A 159 5.31 -2.63 6.38
CA ILE A 159 4.98 -2.37 4.96
C ILE A 159 3.82 -3.27 4.50
N VAL A 160 3.78 -4.55 4.90
CA VAL A 160 2.63 -5.45 4.65
C VAL A 160 1.35 -4.88 5.28
N ALA A 161 1.40 -4.41 6.53
CA ALA A 161 0.25 -3.85 7.23
C ALA A 161 -0.28 -2.57 6.54
N PHE A 162 0.61 -1.68 6.09
CA PHE A 162 0.22 -0.48 5.34
C PHE A 162 -0.35 -0.83 3.96
N THR A 163 0.22 -1.84 3.30
CA THR A 163 -0.23 -2.30 1.98
C THR A 163 -1.64 -2.86 2.04
N TYR A 164 -1.91 -3.81 2.95
CA TYR A 164 -3.18 -4.54 3.02
C TYR A 164 -4.12 -4.03 4.10
N ASN A 165 -4.18 -2.70 4.26
CA ASN A 165 -4.90 -1.98 5.31
C ASN A 165 -6.44 -1.86 5.12
N THR A 166 -6.99 -2.48 4.07
CA THR A 166 -8.45 -2.60 3.83
C THR A 166 -8.85 -4.05 3.66
N LYS A 167 -10.12 -4.37 3.96
CA LYS A 167 -10.65 -5.73 3.80
C LYS A 167 -10.43 -6.28 2.38
N ALA A 168 -10.66 -5.45 1.35
CA ALA A 168 -10.49 -5.86 -0.04
C ALA A 168 -9.03 -6.25 -0.35
N ARG A 169 -8.07 -5.41 0.07
CA ARG A 169 -6.63 -5.67 -0.09
C ARG A 169 -6.17 -6.89 0.70
N THR A 170 -6.65 -7.08 1.93
CA THR A 170 -6.38 -8.29 2.71
C THR A 170 -6.90 -9.55 2.01
N MET A 171 -8.12 -9.51 1.44
CA MET A 171 -8.67 -10.68 0.74
C MET A 171 -7.88 -10.99 -0.55
N ALA A 172 -7.45 -9.97 -1.28
CA ALA A 172 -6.58 -10.15 -2.46
C ALA A 172 -5.23 -10.78 -2.05
N TYR A 173 -4.60 -10.28 -0.99
CA TYR A 173 -3.37 -10.85 -0.44
C TYR A 173 -3.54 -12.32 -0.03
N LEU A 174 -4.64 -12.68 0.63
CA LEU A 174 -4.89 -14.06 1.03
C LEU A 174 -5.11 -14.99 -0.18
N ALA A 175 -5.74 -14.49 -1.26
CA ALA A 175 -5.90 -15.23 -2.50
C ALA A 175 -4.54 -15.52 -3.16
N TYR A 176 -3.67 -14.50 -3.25
CA TYR A 176 -2.28 -14.62 -3.68
C TYR A 176 -1.48 -15.61 -2.81
N ASN A 177 -1.48 -15.40 -1.49
CA ASN A 177 -0.70 -16.18 -0.54
C ASN A 177 -1.10 -17.67 -0.54
N ARG A 178 -2.39 -17.97 -0.77
CA ARG A 178 -2.88 -19.35 -0.90
C ARG A 178 -2.24 -20.12 -2.06
N LEU A 179 -1.82 -19.44 -3.13
CA LEU A 179 -1.14 -20.08 -4.27
C LEU A 179 0.33 -20.41 -3.97
N LEU A 180 0.89 -19.75 -2.96
CA LEU A 180 2.27 -19.94 -2.49
C LEU A 180 2.35 -20.90 -1.31
N ASP A 181 1.23 -21.46 -0.84
CA ASP A 181 1.27 -22.39 0.29
C ASP A 181 2.11 -23.64 -0.05
N GLY A 182 2.94 -24.08 0.89
CA GLY A 182 3.90 -25.18 0.70
C GLY A 182 5.12 -24.83 -0.17
N SER A 183 5.26 -23.59 -0.61
CA SER A 183 6.42 -23.11 -1.36
C SER A 183 7.68 -23.09 -0.50
N THR A 184 8.82 -23.40 -1.11
CA THR A 184 10.14 -23.23 -0.51
C THR A 184 10.91 -22.18 -1.28
N TYR A 185 11.75 -21.41 -0.59
CA TYR A 185 12.70 -20.50 -1.22
C TYR A 185 14.14 -20.86 -0.82
N THR A 186 15.09 -20.43 -1.64
CA THR A 186 16.52 -20.55 -1.34
C THR A 186 17.05 -19.13 -1.13
N PRO A 187 17.64 -18.82 0.03
CA PRO A 187 18.26 -17.52 0.26
C PRO A 187 19.29 -17.21 -0.82
N LEU A 188 19.29 -15.97 -1.29
CA LEU A 188 20.33 -15.46 -2.17
C LEU A 188 21.54 -14.99 -1.34
N GLU A 189 22.71 -14.95 -1.96
CA GLU A 189 23.89 -14.30 -1.39
C GLU A 189 23.63 -12.81 -1.15
N TYR A 190 24.24 -12.24 -0.11
CA TYR A 190 24.02 -10.85 0.28
C TYR A 190 24.93 -9.94 -0.53
N GLU A 191 24.46 -9.54 -1.71
CA GLU A 191 25.24 -8.77 -2.69
C GLU A 191 24.48 -7.52 -3.16
N GLU A 192 25.24 -6.47 -3.49
CA GLU A 192 24.72 -5.18 -3.96
C GLU A 192 23.82 -5.30 -5.20
N GLN A 193 24.06 -6.28 -6.07
CA GLN A 193 23.31 -6.48 -7.31
C GLN A 193 21.81 -6.74 -7.12
N TYR A 194 21.38 -7.05 -5.88
CA TYR A 194 19.97 -7.25 -5.55
C TYR A 194 19.28 -5.98 -5.06
N CYS A 195 20.04 -4.91 -4.82
CA CYS A 195 19.53 -3.58 -4.50
C CYS A 195 19.15 -2.81 -5.77
N GLU A 196 18.05 -2.06 -5.69
CA GLU A 196 17.53 -1.18 -6.76
C GLU A 196 18.00 0.28 -6.61
#